data_AF-A0A7C1T372-F1
#
_entry.id   AF-A0A7C1T372-F1
#
_cell.length_a   1.000
_cell.length_b   1.000
_cell.length_c   1.000
_cell.angle_alpha   90.00
_cell.angle_beta   90.00
_cell.angle_gamma   90.00
#
_symmetry.space_group_name_H-M   'P 1'
#
loop_
_entity.id
_entity.type
_entity.pdbx_description
1 polymer ?
#
loop_
_entity_poly.entity_id
_entity_poly.type
_entity_poly.pdbx_seq_one_letter_code
_entity_poly.pdbx_strand_id
1 'polypeptide(L)'
;MPTNRDLQNTIYSGTYTYTTSSDMRTAADLTTAPPTGQHLVITDILIATGTAMVFQFLDESSNCVGSVRLIQNSSIFISPRGRWKLATAGEKLQGDAGASGSVYISVWYYFE
;
A
#
# COMPACT_ATOMS: atom_id res chain seq x y z
N MET A 1 35.77 2.58 -8.19
CA MET A 1 34.91 1.74 -7.34
C MET A 1 34.01 2.67 -6.56
N PRO A 2 32.68 2.54 -6.60
CA PRO A 2 31.81 3.35 -5.77
C PRO A 2 32.20 3.12 -4.31
N THR A 3 32.30 4.19 -3.53
CA THR A 3 32.66 4.07 -2.12
C THR A 3 31.41 3.69 -1.32
N ASN A 4 31.56 3.08 -0.14
CA ASN A 4 30.41 2.69 0.70
C ASN A 4 29.46 3.86 1.04
N ARG A 5 29.87 5.11 0.81
CA ARG A 5 29.02 6.31 0.90
C ARG A 5 28.00 6.43 -0.25
N ASP A 6 28.33 5.93 -1.45
CA ASP A 6 27.40 5.84 -2.59
C ASP A 6 26.37 4.72 -2.39
N LEU A 7 26.64 3.79 -1.46
CA LEU A 7 25.70 2.75 -1.02
C LEU A 7 24.88 3.17 0.22
N GLN A 8 25.14 4.35 0.80
CA GLN A 8 24.56 4.80 2.07
C GLN A 8 23.74 6.09 1.98
N ASN A 9 23.38 6.59 0.78
CA ASN A 9 22.58 7.82 0.69
C ASN A 9 21.51 7.84 -0.41
N THR A 10 20.94 6.69 -0.77
CA THR A 10 19.51 6.66 -1.04
C THR A 10 18.86 6.15 0.22
N ILE A 11 18.77 7.02 1.24
CA ILE A 11 17.77 6.84 2.28
C ILE A 11 16.49 6.53 1.53
N TYR A 12 15.85 5.39 1.80
CA TYR A 12 14.50 5.14 1.32
C TYR A 12 13.68 6.36 1.72
N SER A 13 13.51 7.33 0.82
CA SER A 13 12.75 8.56 1.01
C SER A 13 11.27 8.21 0.91
N GLY A 14 10.89 7.19 1.67
CA GLY A 14 9.57 6.62 1.71
C GLY A 14 8.70 7.48 2.60
N THR A 15 7.54 7.84 2.08
CA THR A 15 6.41 8.29 2.88
C THR A 15 5.74 7.06 3.50
N TYR A 16 5.13 7.26 4.66
CA TYR A 16 4.31 6.25 5.31
C TYR A 16 2.92 6.81 5.58
N THR A 17 1.89 6.02 5.32
CA THR A 17 0.50 6.33 5.70
C THR A 17 -0.06 5.23 6.58
N TYR A 18 -0.73 5.65 7.66
CA TYR A 18 -1.53 4.78 8.52
C TYR A 18 -3.01 5.06 8.31
N THR A 19 -3.79 4.03 8.02
CA THR A 19 -5.23 4.10 7.81
C THR A 19 -5.93 3.10 8.72
N THR A 20 -7.01 3.54 9.35
CA THR A 20 -7.93 2.66 10.08
C THR A 20 -9.35 2.87 9.58
N SER A 21 -10.13 1.81 9.57
CA SER A 21 -11.56 1.90 9.29
C SER A 21 -12.29 0.83 10.08
N SER A 22 -13.50 1.13 10.55
CA SER A 22 -14.41 0.13 11.12
C SER A 22 -15.11 -0.71 10.06
N ASP A 23 -15.17 -0.22 8.82
CA ASP A 23 -15.76 -0.87 7.65
C ASP A 23 -15.21 -0.19 6.37
N MET A 24 -14.37 -0.89 5.59
CA MET A 24 -13.76 -0.36 4.36
C MET A 24 -14.39 -0.98 3.11
N ARG A 25 -15.71 -1.21 3.10
CA ARG A 25 -16.46 -1.81 1.97
C ARG A 25 -16.67 -0.89 0.74
N THR A 26 -15.76 0.03 0.55
CA THR A 26 -15.68 0.94 -0.59
C THR A 26 -14.22 1.37 -0.71
N ALA A 27 -13.75 1.55 -1.93
CA ALA A 27 -12.40 2.04 -2.19
C ALA A 27 -12.08 3.30 -1.36
N ALA A 28 -11.08 3.19 -0.49
CA ALA A 28 -10.60 4.25 0.38
C ALA A 28 -9.11 4.49 0.17
N ASP A 29 -8.70 5.75 0.11
CA ASP A 29 -7.31 6.13 -0.11
C ASP A 29 -6.41 5.61 1.02
N LEU A 30 -5.36 4.87 0.65
CA LEU A 30 -4.32 4.37 1.56
C LEU A 30 -3.01 5.16 1.47
N THR A 31 -2.90 6.02 0.47
CA THR A 31 -1.70 6.82 0.16
C THR A 31 -2.12 8.17 -0.39
N THR A 32 -1.20 9.13 -0.39
CA THR A 32 -1.37 10.42 -1.07
C THR A 32 -1.07 10.30 -2.57
N ALA A 33 -1.71 11.14 -3.39
CA ALA A 33 -1.43 11.16 -4.82
C ALA A 33 0.03 11.55 -5.10
N PRO A 34 0.71 10.86 -6.04
CA PRO A 34 2.00 11.31 -6.55
C PRO A 34 1.92 12.72 -7.15
N PRO A 35 3.01 13.49 -7.10
CA PRO A 35 3.14 14.72 -7.90
C PRO A 35 2.92 14.45 -9.38
N THR A 36 2.53 15.49 -10.13
CA THR A 36 2.25 15.38 -11.57
C THR A 36 3.39 14.69 -12.32
N GLY A 37 3.04 13.63 -13.06
CA GLY A 37 3.99 12.86 -13.88
C GLY A 37 4.79 11.79 -13.14
N GLN A 38 4.62 11.65 -11.82
CA GLN A 38 5.26 10.59 -11.02
C GLN A 38 4.29 9.45 -10.74
N HIS A 39 4.85 8.27 -10.47
CA HIS A 39 4.12 7.07 -10.10
C HIS A 39 4.34 6.74 -8.62
N LEU A 40 3.35 6.11 -8.01
CA LEU A 40 3.47 5.51 -6.69
C LEU A 40 4.24 4.19 -6.76
N VAL A 41 5.24 4.01 -5.89
CA VAL A 41 5.92 2.73 -5.67
C VAL A 41 5.79 2.30 -4.22
N ILE A 42 5.11 1.18 -3.99
CA ILE A 42 4.94 0.57 -2.68
C ILE A 42 6.15 -0.29 -2.36
N THR A 43 6.71 -0.10 -1.16
CA THR A 43 7.81 -0.91 -0.63
C THR A 43 7.33 -1.95 0.37
N ASP A 44 6.38 -1.58 1.23
CA ASP A 44 5.91 -2.44 2.30
C ASP A 44 4.45 -2.14 2.65
N ILE A 45 3.71 -3.17 3.04
CA ILE A 45 2.37 -3.05 3.61
C ILE A 45 2.29 -3.93 4.86
N LEU A 46 1.86 -3.34 5.98
CA LEU A 46 1.38 -4.08 7.14
C LEU A 46 -0.13 -3.89 7.23
N ILE A 47 -0.88 -4.98 7.17
CA ILE A 47 -2.34 -4.98 7.25
C ILE A 47 -2.80 -5.91 8.36
N ALA A 48 -3.77 -5.48 9.15
CA ALA A 48 -4.43 -6.27 10.17
C ALA A 48 -5.94 -6.11 10.13
N THR A 49 -6.67 -7.13 10.58
CA THR A 49 -8.13 -7.12 10.61
C THR A 49 -8.70 -7.85 11.83
N GLY A 50 -9.85 -7.37 12.30
CA GLY A 50 -10.68 -8.07 13.30
C GLY A 50 -11.65 -9.08 12.70
N THR A 51 -11.72 -9.23 11.37
CA THR A 51 -12.70 -10.09 10.68
C THR A 51 -12.08 -10.76 9.46
N ALA A 52 -12.43 -12.03 9.22
CA ALA A 52 -11.95 -12.73 8.03
C ALA A 52 -12.51 -12.08 6.76
N MET A 53 -11.62 -11.72 5.83
CA MET A 53 -11.99 -11.01 4.60
C MET A 53 -10.94 -11.22 3.51
N VAL A 54 -11.36 -11.01 2.25
CA VAL A 54 -10.41 -10.69 1.18
C VAL A 54 -10.30 -9.18 1.13
N PHE A 55 -9.09 -8.67 1.21
CA PHE A 55 -8.80 -7.25 1.07
C PHE A 55 -8.13 -7.03 -0.28
N GLN A 56 -8.66 -6.08 -1.04
CA GLN A 56 -8.15 -5.71 -2.36
C GLN A 56 -7.41 -4.38 -2.27
N PHE A 57 -6.29 -4.32 -2.98
CA PHE A 57 -5.56 -3.10 -3.26
C PHE A 57 -5.92 -2.68 -4.68
N LEU A 58 -6.42 -1.46 -4.82
CA LEU A 58 -6.91 -0.91 -6.07
C LEU A 58 -6.08 0.31 -6.46
N ASP A 59 -6.04 0.64 -7.75
CA ASP A 59 -5.76 2.00 -8.19
C ASP A 59 -7.04 2.87 -8.14
N GLU A 60 -6.91 4.19 -8.33
CA GLU A 60 -8.08 5.11 -8.34
C GLU A 60 -9.06 4.84 -9.49
N SER A 61 -8.64 4.06 -10.49
CA SER A 61 -9.48 3.55 -11.57
C SER A 61 -10.20 2.23 -11.20
N SER A 62 -10.12 1.80 -9.94
CA SER A 62 -10.72 0.58 -9.39
C SER A 62 -10.18 -0.73 -9.99
N ASN A 63 -9.00 -0.70 -10.63
CA ASN A 63 -8.35 -1.92 -11.06
C ASN A 63 -7.66 -2.58 -9.87
N CYS A 64 -7.87 -3.89 -9.70
CA CYS A 64 -7.19 -4.65 -8.67
C CYS A 64 -5.71 -4.81 -9.01
N VAL A 65 -4.85 -4.18 -8.22
CA VAL A 65 -3.39 -4.28 -8.34
C VAL A 65 -2.78 -5.34 -7.42
N GLY A 66 -3.56 -5.83 -6.45
CA GLY A 66 -3.17 -6.90 -5.55
C GLY A 66 -4.30 -7.28 -4.60
N SER A 67 -4.24 -8.47 -4.00
CA SER A 67 -5.18 -8.85 -2.95
C SER A 67 -4.54 -9.77 -1.92
N VAL A 68 -5.12 -9.77 -0.73
CA VAL A 68 -4.70 -10.65 0.36
C VAL A 68 -5.93 -11.22 1.05
N ARG A 69 -5.89 -12.51 1.37
CA ARG A 69 -6.89 -13.14 2.23
C ARG A 69 -6.41 -13.06 3.68
N LEU A 70 -7.19 -12.39 4.50
CA LEU A 70 -6.96 -12.26 5.93
C LEU A 70 -7.91 -13.17 6.68
N ILE A 71 -7.39 -13.89 7.68
CA ILE A 71 -8.21 -14.60 8.66
C ILE A 71 -8.58 -13.67 9.81
N GLN A 72 -9.57 -14.05 10.60
CA GLN A 72 -9.99 -13.24 11.75
C GLN A 72 -8.83 -13.02 12.74
N ASN A 73 -8.73 -11.79 13.29
CA ASN A 73 -7.72 -11.40 14.27
C ASN A 73 -6.28 -11.68 13.82
N SER A 74 -5.97 -11.35 12.57
CA SER A 74 -4.64 -11.60 12.00
C SER A 74 -4.01 -10.33 11.44
N SER A 75 -2.70 -10.39 11.28
CA SER A 75 -1.90 -9.38 10.57
C SER A 75 -1.00 -10.06 9.55
N ILE A 76 -0.81 -9.41 8.40
CA ILE A 76 0.09 -9.85 7.34
C ILE A 76 1.02 -8.70 7.00
N PHE A 77 2.31 -9.03 6.88
CA PHE A 77 3.33 -8.13 6.35
C PHE A 77 3.63 -8.53 4.90
N ILE A 78 3.49 -7.58 3.98
CA ILE A 78 3.70 -7.75 2.55
C ILE A 78 4.88 -6.86 2.16
N SER A 79 6.00 -7.48 1.82
CA SER A 79 7.15 -6.82 1.21
C SER A 79 7.30 -7.34 -0.22
N PRO A 80 6.79 -6.64 -1.24
CA PRO A 80 7.04 -7.00 -2.63
C PRO A 80 8.56 -7.09 -2.81
N ARG A 81 9.09 -8.24 -3.24
CA ARG A 81 10.54 -8.46 -3.41
C ARG A 81 11.12 -7.69 -4.63
N GLY A 82 10.51 -6.55 -4.96
CA GLY A 82 10.75 -5.66 -6.09
C GLY A 82 9.90 -4.39 -5.94
N ARG A 83 9.88 -3.53 -6.94
CA ARG A 83 9.07 -2.30 -6.92
C ARG A 83 7.62 -2.62 -7.29
N TRP A 84 6.69 -2.59 -6.34
CA TRP A 84 5.27 -2.62 -6.68
C TRP A 84 4.85 -1.21 -7.11
N LYS A 85 5.00 -0.93 -8.40
CA LYS A 85 4.70 0.36 -9.02
C LYS A 85 3.29 0.36 -9.60
N LEU A 86 2.52 1.42 -9.34
CA LEU A 86 1.24 1.62 -10.02
C LEU A 86 1.45 1.98 -11.50
N ALA A 87 0.63 1.40 -12.37
CA ALA A 87 0.78 1.51 -13.81
C ALA A 87 0.54 2.94 -14.32
N THR A 88 -0.39 3.67 -13.71
CA THR A 88 -0.72 5.04 -14.07
C THR A 88 0.00 6.04 -13.16
N ALA A 89 0.47 7.13 -13.74
CA ALA A 89 1.03 8.24 -12.97
C ALA A 89 -0.08 9.03 -12.25
N GLY A 90 0.23 9.60 -11.09
CA GLY A 90 -0.70 10.44 -10.33
C GLY A 90 -1.81 9.70 -9.58
N GLU A 91 -1.89 8.37 -9.70
CA GLU A 91 -2.88 7.58 -8.97
C GLU A 91 -2.41 7.21 -7.55
N LYS A 92 -3.37 7.14 -6.64
CA LYS A 92 -3.21 6.60 -5.28
C LYS A 92 -3.43 5.10 -5.25
N LEU A 93 -2.84 4.46 -4.25
CA LEU A 93 -3.30 3.15 -3.78
C LEU A 93 -4.58 3.33 -2.95
N GLN A 94 -5.61 2.58 -3.31
CA GLN A 94 -6.85 2.46 -2.55
C GLN A 94 -7.00 1.05 -1.97
N GLY A 95 -7.79 0.94 -0.92
CA GLY A 95 -8.13 -0.31 -0.25
C GLY A 95 -9.63 -0.57 -0.28
N ASP A 96 -10.02 -1.82 -0.51
CA ASP A 96 -11.42 -2.26 -0.47
C ASP A 96 -11.55 -3.60 0.25
N ALA A 97 -12.41 -3.64 1.26
CA ALA A 97 -12.67 -4.82 2.07
C ALA A 97 -13.87 -5.60 1.52
N GLY A 98 -13.68 -6.88 1.24
CA GLY A 98 -14.75 -7.77 0.78
C GLY A 98 -15.77 -8.16 1.86
N ALA A 99 -15.63 -7.66 3.10
CA ALA A 99 -16.57 -7.87 4.21
C ALA A 99 -16.49 -6.71 5.20
N SER A 100 -17.56 -6.52 5.99
CA SER A 100 -17.56 -5.51 7.06
C SER A 100 -16.67 -5.95 8.21
N GLY A 101 -15.87 -5.03 8.76
CA GLY A 101 -14.98 -5.30 9.87
C GLY A 101 -13.86 -4.29 9.96
N SER A 102 -13.26 -4.18 11.14
CA SER A 102 -12.18 -3.23 11.37
C SER A 102 -10.90 -3.65 10.65
N VAL A 103 -10.30 -2.70 9.91
CA VAL A 103 -9.01 -2.85 9.23
C VAL A 103 -8.04 -1.78 9.70
N TYR A 104 -6.77 -2.17 9.80
CA TYR A 104 -5.65 -1.31 10.18
C TYR A 104 -4.54 -1.53 9.16
N ILE A 105 -4.13 -0.48 8.46
CA ILE A 105 -3.26 -0.59 7.30
C ILE A 105 -2.16 0.45 7.38
N SER A 106 -0.96 0.02 7.06
CA SER A 106 0.29 0.74 7.15
C SER A 106 0.99 0.56 5.81
N VAL A 107 1.16 1.63 5.03
CA VAL A 107 1.75 1.56 3.68
C VAL A 107 2.99 2.43 3.64
N TRP A 108 4.13 1.84 3.27
CA TRP A 108 5.37 2.53 2.97
C TRP A 108 5.57 2.61 1.46
N TYR A 109 5.88 3.80 0.96
CA TYR A 109 5.95 4.07 -0.48
C TYR A 109 6.81 5.28 -0.81
N TYR A 110 7.25 5.41 -2.05
CA TYR A 110 7.89 6.63 -2.58
C TYR A 110 7.35 6.94 -3.98
N PHE A 111 7.77 8.07 -4.56
CA PHE A 111 7.38 8.48 -5.91
C PHE A 111 8.59 8.45 -6.87
N GLU A 112 8.37 8.00 -8.10
CA GLU A 112 9.38 7.99 -9.19
C GLU A 112 8.79 8.27 -10.57
#